data_AF-A0A6F9DBZ7-F1
#
_entry.id   AF-A0A6F9DBZ7-F1
#
_cell.length_a   1.000
_cell.length_b   1.000
_cell.length_c   1.000
_cell.angle_alpha   90.00
_cell.angle_beta   90.00
_cell.angle_gamma   90.00
#
_symmetry.space_group_name_H-M   'P 1'
#
loop_
_entity.id
_entity.type
_entity.pdbx_description
1 polymer ?
#
loop_
_entity_poly.entity_id
_entity_poly.type
_entity_poly.pdbx_seq_one_letter_code
_entity_poly.pdbx_strand_id
1 'polypeptide(L)'
;MMVVSFLTLSCKQLTMSGKLINNRCFSCCDVMLGHYDTLGITRNATTEEIKQAYIEKCKIMHPDLNAPDKKLHHKFVEVNEAYAVLSNAKSRRVYDHLPDDPGYPFQDPLYSTYAAQKNAKNDSENAHNKQLHREMKFRIIPLTILVILIHCFFFGRFIVYSPSRKLYEREILKQENAEYLYKQQHMLQAIQAQKATSISNDKKV
;
A
#
# COMPACT_ATOMS: atom_id res chain seq x y z
N MET A 1 -63.61 -13.80 -14.16
CA MET A 1 -64.56 -13.12 -13.23
C MET A 1 -63.69 -12.22 -12.36
N MET A 2 -63.52 -10.94 -12.74
CA MET A 2 -64.30 -9.81 -12.20
C MET A 2 -64.28 -9.85 -10.66
N VAL A 3 -63.79 -8.85 -9.91
CA VAL A 3 -64.09 -7.42 -10.07
C VAL A 3 -63.04 -6.56 -9.36
N VAL A 4 -62.79 -5.40 -9.96
CA VAL A 4 -62.13 -4.21 -9.42
C VAL A 4 -63.09 -3.47 -8.49
N SER A 5 -62.65 -2.85 -7.40
CA SER A 5 -63.36 -1.78 -6.67
C SER A 5 -62.33 -1.01 -5.82
N PHE A 6 -61.73 0.09 -6.28
CA PHE A 6 -62.25 1.47 -6.38
C PHE A 6 -62.77 2.08 -5.06
N LEU A 7 -61.97 3.04 -4.56
CA LEU A 7 -62.28 4.27 -3.81
C LEU A 7 -63.22 4.21 -2.58
N THR A 8 -62.75 4.78 -1.46
CA THR A 8 -63.27 6.05 -0.90
C THR A 8 -62.37 6.58 0.22
N LEU A 9 -61.88 7.81 0.01
CA LEU A 9 -61.70 8.92 0.95
C LEU A 9 -61.65 8.62 2.47
N SER A 10 -60.59 9.09 3.12
CA SER A 10 -60.78 10.13 4.14
C SER A 10 -59.57 11.02 4.25
N CYS A 11 -59.73 12.22 3.69
CA CYS A 11 -59.08 13.44 4.09
C CYS A 11 -59.08 13.57 5.64
N LYS A 12 -57.91 13.74 6.24
CA LYS A 12 -57.78 14.36 7.57
C LYS A 12 -56.74 15.48 7.47
N GLN A 13 -57.27 16.62 7.06
CA GLN A 13 -56.66 17.91 7.18
C GLN A 13 -57.09 18.49 8.54
N LEU A 14 -56.17 18.55 9.50
CA LEU A 14 -56.24 19.40 10.70
C LEU A 14 -54.79 19.79 11.02
N THR A 15 -54.20 20.77 10.34
CA THR A 15 -54.17 22.20 10.72
C THR A 15 -53.85 22.42 12.19
N MET A 16 -52.60 22.80 12.49
CA MET A 16 -52.28 23.74 13.56
C MET A 16 -51.11 24.62 13.10
N SER A 17 -51.39 25.92 13.05
CA SER A 17 -50.48 27.07 13.09
C SER A 17 -49.35 27.19 12.06
N GLY A 18 -49.70 27.80 10.93
CA GLY A 18 -49.17 29.12 10.55
C GLY A 18 -47.65 29.32 10.49
N LYS A 19 -47.03 28.83 9.41
CA LYS A 19 -46.15 29.61 8.52
C LYS A 19 -45.94 28.82 7.23
N LEU A 20 -46.54 29.34 6.15
CA LEU A 20 -46.26 28.98 4.75
C LEU A 20 -44.73 28.92 4.56
N ILE A 21 -44.15 27.89 3.93
CA ILE A 21 -43.71 27.89 2.51
C ILE A 21 -43.34 26.46 2.05
N ASN A 22 -43.90 26.08 0.89
CA ASN A 22 -43.38 25.15 -0.13
C ASN A 22 -43.23 23.65 0.17
N ASN A 23 -44.38 22.97 0.04
CA ASN A 23 -44.44 21.71 -0.67
C ASN A 23 -43.92 21.90 -2.11
N ARG A 24 -42.71 21.40 -2.40
CA ARG A 24 -42.34 20.98 -3.75
C ARG A 24 -41.87 19.53 -3.73
N CYS A 25 -42.49 18.78 -4.63
CA CYS A 25 -42.34 17.36 -4.89
C CYS A 25 -40.86 16.97 -5.06
N PHE A 26 -40.44 15.90 -4.38
CA PHE A 26 -39.05 15.48 -4.22
C PHE A 26 -38.55 14.51 -5.31
N SER A 27 -39.17 14.50 -6.48
CA SER A 27 -38.85 13.53 -7.54
C SER A 27 -38.75 14.24 -8.89
N CYS A 28 -37.57 14.12 -9.53
CA CYS A 28 -37.17 14.73 -10.81
C CYS A 28 -36.80 16.23 -10.77
N CYS A 29 -35.68 16.56 -10.15
CA CYS A 29 -34.70 17.45 -10.78
C CYS A 29 -33.33 16.85 -10.50
N ASP A 30 -32.75 16.25 -11.53
CA ASP A 30 -31.34 15.91 -11.59
C ASP A 30 -30.57 17.23 -11.40
N VAL A 31 -30.05 17.44 -10.19
CA VAL A 31 -29.40 18.69 -9.80
C VAL A 31 -28.05 18.73 -10.52
N MET A 32 -28.02 19.46 -11.62
CA MET A 32 -26.80 20.15 -12.03
C MET A 32 -26.44 21.08 -10.87
N LEU A 33 -25.56 20.65 -9.97
CA LEU A 33 -25.13 21.47 -8.83
C LEU A 33 -24.49 22.74 -9.38
N GLY A 34 -25.24 23.84 -9.39
CA GLY A 34 -24.71 25.13 -9.79
C GLY A 34 -23.77 25.69 -8.72
N HIS A 35 -22.96 26.69 -9.06
CA HIS A 35 -22.07 27.36 -8.10
C HIS A 35 -22.81 27.96 -6.89
N TYR A 36 -24.11 28.25 -7.05
CA TYR A 36 -24.97 28.68 -5.95
C TYR A 36 -25.25 27.56 -4.95
N ASP A 37 -25.48 26.34 -5.43
CA ASP A 37 -25.75 25.16 -4.59
C ASP A 37 -24.48 24.68 -3.88
N THR A 38 -23.32 24.74 -4.56
CA THR A 38 -22.04 24.39 -3.93
C THR A 38 -21.66 25.35 -2.82
N LEU A 39 -22.12 26.61 -2.84
CA LEU A 39 -21.99 27.56 -1.72
C LEU A 39 -23.18 27.49 -0.74
N GLY A 40 -24.33 26.93 -1.14
CA GLY A 40 -25.53 26.83 -0.31
C GLY A 40 -26.30 28.15 -0.18
N ILE A 41 -26.21 29.00 -1.20
CA ILE A 41 -26.81 30.35 -1.24
C ILE A 41 -27.82 30.45 -2.38
N THR A 42 -28.69 31.45 -2.31
CA THR A 42 -29.66 31.70 -3.39
C THR A 42 -29.06 32.55 -4.51
N ARG A 43 -29.64 32.48 -5.72
CA ARG A 43 -29.24 33.33 -6.86
C ARG A 43 -29.43 34.83 -6.61
N ASN A 44 -30.24 35.21 -5.62
CA ASN A 44 -30.45 36.61 -5.21
C ASN A 44 -29.48 37.07 -4.12
N ALA A 45 -28.54 36.22 -3.69
CA ALA A 45 -27.64 36.53 -2.59
C ALA A 45 -26.75 37.74 -2.90
N THR A 46 -26.50 38.55 -1.86
CA THR A 46 -25.60 39.70 -1.93
C THR A 46 -24.14 39.24 -2.02
N THR A 47 -23.24 40.12 -2.46
CA THR A 47 -21.79 39.83 -2.50
C THR A 47 -21.22 39.56 -1.10
N GLU A 48 -21.80 40.17 -0.07
CA GLU A 48 -21.44 39.96 1.33
C GLU A 48 -21.82 38.55 1.79
N GLU A 49 -23.03 38.10 1.47
CA GLU A 49 -23.49 36.73 1.76
C GLU A 49 -22.65 35.67 1.05
N ILE A 50 -22.28 35.90 -0.22
CA ILE A 50 -21.38 35.02 -0.98
C ILE A 50 -20.03 34.87 -0.27
N LYS A 51 -19.44 36.00 0.15
CA LYS A 51 -18.16 36.01 0.85
C LYS A 51 -18.25 35.34 2.21
N GLN A 52 -19.32 35.58 2.96
CA GLN A 52 -19.53 34.99 4.27
C GLN A 52 -19.68 33.46 4.18
N ALA A 53 -20.50 32.96 3.25
CA ALA A 53 -20.68 31.53 3.01
C ALA A 53 -19.37 30.84 2.61
N TYR A 54 -18.57 31.48 1.76
CA TYR A 54 -17.24 30.99 1.40
C TYR A 54 -16.31 30.89 2.61
N ILE A 55 -16.24 31.94 3.44
CA ILE A 55 -15.39 31.95 4.65
C ILE A 55 -15.80 30.84 5.61
N GLU A 56 -17.09 30.62 5.82
CA GLU A 56 -17.61 29.55 6.68
C GLU A 56 -17.20 28.16 6.18
N LYS A 57 -17.34 27.92 4.87
CA LYS A 57 -16.93 26.66 4.25
C LYS A 57 -15.42 26.43 4.31
N CYS A 58 -14.62 27.47 4.12
CA CYS A 58 -13.16 27.41 4.23
C CYS A 58 -12.70 27.08 5.65
N LYS A 59 -13.36 27.64 6.68
CA LYS A 59 -13.08 27.30 8.08
C LYS A 59 -13.37 25.84 8.37
N ILE A 60 -14.50 25.32 7.88
CA ILE A 60 -14.90 23.92 8.07
C ILE A 60 -13.95 22.97 7.36
N MET A 61 -13.45 23.31 6.18
CA MET A 61 -12.60 22.44 5.35
C MET A 61 -11.09 22.68 5.52
N HIS A 62 -10.67 23.52 6.47
CA HIS A 62 -9.27 23.85 6.65
C HIS A 62 -8.44 22.59 7.04
N PRO A 63 -7.25 22.38 6.46
CA PRO A 63 -6.42 21.19 6.70
C PRO A 63 -5.82 21.12 8.12
N ASP A 64 -5.87 22.21 8.88
CA ASP A 64 -5.45 22.21 10.30
C ASP A 64 -6.51 21.56 11.21
N LEU A 65 -7.77 21.62 10.81
CA LEU A 65 -8.91 21.06 11.56
C LEU A 65 -9.27 19.64 11.11
N ASN A 66 -8.91 19.26 9.87
CA ASN A 66 -9.27 17.98 9.28
C ASN A 66 -8.05 17.23 8.78
N ALA A 67 -8.07 15.91 8.95
CA ALA A 67 -7.06 15.04 8.36
C ALA A 67 -7.02 15.19 6.82
N PRO A 68 -5.88 14.89 6.17
CA PRO A 68 -5.72 15.02 4.73
C PRO A 68 -6.57 14.00 3.95
N ASP A 69 -7.84 14.32 3.77
CA ASP A 69 -8.82 13.52 3.04
C ASP A 69 -8.99 14.01 1.60
N LYS A 70 -8.85 13.08 0.63
CA LYS A 70 -8.99 13.39 -0.80
C LYS A 70 -10.39 13.92 -1.17
N LYS A 71 -11.44 13.50 -0.44
CA LYS A 71 -12.82 13.96 -0.66
C LYS A 71 -13.03 15.40 -0.19
N LEU A 72 -12.47 15.76 0.97
CA LEU A 72 -12.58 17.11 1.52
C LEU A 72 -11.85 18.11 0.64
N HIS A 73 -10.69 17.69 0.12
CA HIS A 73 -9.95 18.46 -0.86
C HIS A 73 -10.76 18.72 -2.14
N HIS A 74 -11.42 17.72 -2.70
CA HIS A 74 -12.25 17.90 -3.91
C HIS A 74 -13.38 18.93 -3.68
N LYS A 75 -14.08 18.83 -2.55
CA LYS A 75 -15.13 19.79 -2.18
C LYS A 75 -14.59 21.20 -1.96
N PHE A 76 -13.37 21.33 -1.42
CA PHE A 76 -12.73 22.63 -1.25
C PHE A 76 -12.45 23.30 -2.60
N VAL A 77 -12.03 22.51 -3.59
CA VAL A 77 -11.83 22.99 -4.97
C VAL A 77 -13.15 23.47 -5.57
N GLU A 78 -14.22 22.68 -5.48
CA GLU A 78 -15.57 23.05 -5.97
C GLU A 78 -16.09 24.35 -5.34
N VAL A 79 -15.87 24.53 -4.02
CA VAL A 79 -16.29 25.74 -3.29
C VAL A 79 -15.48 26.97 -3.72
N ASN A 80 -14.18 26.78 -3.97
CA ASN A 80 -13.31 27.86 -4.42
C ASN A 80 -13.65 28.30 -5.85
N GLU A 81 -13.88 27.36 -6.76
CA GLU A 81 -14.31 27.64 -8.13
C GLU A 81 -15.64 28.41 -8.14
N ALA A 82 -16.61 27.97 -7.33
CA ALA A 82 -17.88 28.66 -7.20
C ALA A 82 -17.73 30.10 -6.70
N TYR A 83 -16.87 30.34 -5.72
CA TYR A 83 -16.58 31.70 -5.24
C TYR A 83 -15.85 32.54 -6.29
N ALA A 84 -14.90 31.98 -7.04
CA ALA A 84 -14.18 32.70 -8.09
C ALA A 84 -15.12 33.25 -9.16
N VAL A 85 -16.13 32.46 -9.55
CA VAL A 85 -17.14 32.88 -10.53
C VAL A 85 -18.14 33.87 -9.94
N LEU A 86 -18.61 33.65 -8.71
CA LEU A 86 -19.70 34.44 -8.10
C LEU A 86 -19.25 35.72 -7.38
N SER A 87 -17.96 35.82 -7.00
CA SER A 87 -17.43 36.95 -6.22
C SER A 87 -17.44 38.28 -6.98
N ASN A 88 -17.17 38.26 -8.29
CA ASN A 88 -17.14 39.46 -9.12
C ASN A 88 -18.46 39.62 -9.89
N ALA A 89 -19.08 40.79 -9.80
CA ALA A 89 -20.34 41.09 -10.49
C ALA A 89 -20.27 40.88 -12.02
N LYS A 90 -19.10 41.12 -12.65
CA LYS A 90 -18.92 40.87 -14.09
C LYS A 90 -18.94 39.37 -14.39
N SER A 91 -18.14 38.59 -13.65
CA SER A 91 -18.04 37.14 -13.81
C SER A 91 -19.36 36.44 -13.50
N ARG A 92 -20.07 36.89 -12.46
CA ARG A 92 -21.40 36.40 -12.10
C ARG A 92 -22.43 36.62 -13.20
N ARG A 93 -22.47 37.81 -13.80
CA ARG A 93 -23.37 38.09 -14.94
C ARG A 93 -23.05 37.20 -16.13
N VAL A 94 -21.77 36.99 -16.43
CA VAL A 94 -21.33 36.09 -17.50
C VAL A 94 -21.81 34.67 -17.20
N TYR A 95 -21.64 34.18 -15.97
CA TYR A 95 -22.13 32.88 -15.53
C TYR A 95 -23.66 32.74 -15.62
N ASP A 96 -24.40 33.77 -15.21
CA ASP A 96 -25.86 33.78 -15.29
C ASP A 96 -26.40 33.84 -16.73
N HIS A 97 -25.59 34.31 -17.68
CA HIS A 97 -25.95 34.43 -19.10
C HIS A 97 -25.40 33.32 -20.00
N LEU A 98 -24.43 32.55 -19.53
CA LEU A 98 -23.94 31.38 -20.28
C LEU A 98 -25.00 30.27 -20.21
N PRO A 99 -25.38 29.66 -21.35
CA PRO A 99 -26.07 28.38 -21.33
C PRO A 99 -25.17 27.36 -20.63
N ASP A 100 -25.75 26.51 -19.78
CA ASP A 100 -25.08 25.43 -19.05
C ASP A 100 -24.34 24.47 -20.03
N ASP A 101 -23.15 24.84 -20.48
CA ASP A 101 -22.26 23.96 -21.22
C ASP A 101 -21.31 23.31 -20.19
N PRO A 102 -21.46 22.01 -19.90
CA PRO A 102 -20.64 21.30 -18.92
C PRO A 102 -19.17 21.13 -19.34
N GLY A 103 -18.74 21.70 -20.47
CA GLY A 103 -17.44 21.47 -21.08
C GLY A 103 -16.33 22.49 -20.82
N TYR A 104 -16.55 23.60 -20.12
CA TYR A 104 -15.51 24.64 -19.96
C TYR A 104 -14.67 24.48 -18.68
N PRO A 105 -13.38 24.10 -18.75
CA PRO A 105 -12.51 24.09 -17.59
C PRO A 105 -12.17 25.53 -17.22
N PHE A 106 -12.85 26.09 -16.22
CA PHE A 106 -12.46 27.37 -15.65
C PHE A 106 -11.12 27.19 -14.90
N GLN A 107 -10.03 27.68 -15.49
CA GLN A 107 -8.70 27.61 -14.90
C GLN A 107 -8.57 28.70 -13.83
N ASP A 108 -8.88 28.34 -12.58
CA ASP A 108 -8.70 29.22 -11.44
C ASP A 108 -7.19 29.39 -11.11
N PRO A 109 -6.63 30.61 -11.10
CA PRO A 109 -5.24 30.86 -10.72
C PRO A 109 -4.90 30.34 -9.32
N LEU A 110 -5.88 30.30 -8.39
CA LEU A 110 -5.68 29.78 -7.05
C LEU A 110 -5.46 28.25 -7.04
N TYR A 111 -6.15 27.53 -7.93
CA TYR A 111 -5.99 26.07 -8.04
C TYR A 111 -4.68 25.69 -8.73
N SER A 112 -4.29 26.45 -9.77
CA SER A 112 -2.98 26.34 -10.43
C SER A 112 -1.83 26.49 -9.42
N THR A 113 -1.90 27.49 -8.55
CA THR A 113 -0.87 27.73 -7.52
C THR A 113 -0.87 26.69 -6.42
N TYR A 114 -2.03 26.24 -5.94
CA TYR A 114 -2.11 25.12 -4.99
C TYR A 114 -1.52 23.82 -5.58
N ALA A 115 -1.87 23.48 -6.83
CA ALA A 115 -1.34 22.32 -7.52
C ALA A 115 0.18 22.43 -7.75
N ALA A 116 0.66 23.60 -8.15
CA ALA A 116 2.10 23.87 -8.31
C ALA A 116 2.86 23.76 -6.99
N GLN A 117 2.32 24.31 -5.88
CA GLN A 117 2.90 24.18 -4.54
C GLN A 117 2.96 22.73 -4.08
N LYS A 118 1.89 21.97 -4.32
CA LYS A 118 1.83 20.54 -3.98
C LYS A 118 2.85 19.74 -4.78
N ASN A 119 2.95 19.98 -6.09
CA ASN A 119 3.92 19.33 -6.95
C ASN A 119 5.35 19.69 -6.51
N ALA A 120 5.63 20.96 -6.22
CA ALA A 120 6.93 21.40 -5.72
C ALA A 120 7.33 20.74 -4.38
N LYS A 121 6.36 20.57 -3.45
CA LYS A 121 6.61 19.86 -2.18
C LYS A 121 6.92 18.38 -2.44
N ASN A 122 6.14 17.71 -3.27
CA ASN A 122 6.37 16.31 -3.64
C ASN A 122 7.70 16.12 -4.36
N ASP A 123 8.07 17.03 -5.26
CA ASP A 123 9.31 17.01 -6.00
C ASP A 123 10.52 17.24 -5.08
N SER A 124 10.40 18.15 -4.12
CA SER A 124 11.41 18.38 -3.07
C SER A 124 11.60 17.15 -2.18
N GLU A 125 10.50 16.53 -1.73
CA GLU A 125 10.52 15.31 -0.91
C GLU A 125 11.11 14.12 -1.69
N ASN A 126 10.72 13.95 -2.95
CA ASN A 126 11.30 12.95 -3.85
C ASN A 126 12.79 13.19 -4.09
N ALA A 127 13.22 14.44 -4.28
CA ALA A 127 14.62 14.78 -4.45
C ALA A 127 15.43 14.48 -3.18
N HIS A 128 14.89 14.80 -2.00
CA HIS A 128 15.51 14.50 -0.70
C HIS A 128 15.65 12.99 -0.47
N ASN A 129 14.58 12.22 -0.71
CA ASN A 129 14.59 10.77 -0.59
C ASN A 129 15.57 10.12 -1.58
N LYS A 130 15.67 10.67 -2.80
CA LYS A 130 16.64 10.23 -3.82
C LYS A 130 18.09 10.57 -3.45
N GLN A 131 18.31 11.67 -2.74
CA GLN A 131 19.61 12.04 -2.17
C GLN A 131 20.00 11.07 -1.05
N LEU A 132 19.13 10.88 -0.06
CA LEU A 132 19.30 9.90 1.02
C LEU A 132 19.60 8.51 0.48
N HIS A 133 18.85 8.07 -0.54
CA HIS A 133 19.07 6.75 -1.12
C HIS A 133 20.43 6.65 -1.82
N ARG A 134 20.95 7.72 -2.43
CA ARG A 134 22.32 7.76 -2.98
C ARG A 134 23.37 7.65 -1.88
N GLU A 135 23.24 8.42 -0.80
CA GLU A 135 24.16 8.40 0.34
C GLU A 135 24.15 7.04 1.07
N MET A 136 22.97 6.47 1.27
CA MET A 136 22.80 5.16 1.91
C MET A 136 23.37 4.03 1.05
N LYS A 137 23.26 4.10 -0.29
CA LYS A 137 23.80 3.06 -1.19
C LYS A 137 25.31 2.90 -1.03
N PHE A 138 26.07 3.99 -0.94
CA PHE A 138 27.54 3.91 -0.78
C PHE A 138 27.97 3.31 0.56
N ARG A 139 27.14 3.40 1.60
CA ARG A 139 27.45 2.88 2.94
C ARG A 139 26.90 1.47 3.21
N ILE A 140 25.68 1.18 2.76
CA ILE A 140 24.97 -0.07 3.07
C ILE A 140 25.41 -1.23 2.17
N ILE A 141 25.60 -0.98 0.86
CA ILE A 141 25.99 -2.03 -0.10
C ILE A 141 27.27 -2.78 0.33
N PRO A 142 28.39 -2.13 0.71
CA PRO A 142 29.58 -2.85 1.12
C PRO A 142 29.38 -3.66 2.41
N LEU A 143 28.57 -3.16 3.36
CA LEU A 143 28.25 -3.89 4.59
C LEU A 143 27.44 -5.16 4.30
N THR A 144 26.43 -5.09 3.42
CA THR A 144 25.62 -6.26 3.05
C THR A 144 26.46 -7.34 2.36
N ILE A 145 27.38 -6.94 1.47
CA ILE A 145 28.30 -7.86 0.80
C ILE A 145 29.22 -8.53 1.84
N LEU A 146 29.76 -7.77 2.79
CA LEU A 146 30.63 -8.31 3.84
C LEU A 146 29.89 -9.33 4.72
N VAL A 147 28.64 -9.04 5.11
CA VAL A 147 27.82 -10.00 5.87
C VAL A 147 27.57 -11.28 5.07
N ILE A 148 27.26 -11.16 3.77
CA ILE A 148 27.06 -12.32 2.89
C ILE A 148 28.36 -13.14 2.78
N LEU A 149 29.51 -12.49 2.60
CA LEU A 149 30.81 -13.16 2.53
C LEU A 149 31.14 -13.91 3.82
N ILE A 150 30.86 -13.30 4.98
CA ILE A 150 31.00 -13.95 6.28
C ILE A 150 30.10 -15.19 6.35
N HIS A 151 28.82 -15.07 5.99
CA HIS A 151 27.90 -16.21 5.99
C HIS A 151 28.37 -17.32 5.06
N CYS A 152 28.81 -16.99 3.85
CA CYS A 152 29.38 -17.95 2.90
C CYS A 152 30.63 -18.64 3.44
N PHE A 153 31.51 -17.91 4.13
CA PHE A 153 32.72 -18.48 4.73
C PHE A 153 32.40 -19.47 5.87
N PHE A 154 31.51 -19.08 6.78
CA PHE A 154 31.10 -19.94 7.89
C PHE A 154 30.30 -21.15 7.40
N PHE A 155 29.38 -20.96 6.46
CA PHE A 155 28.60 -22.05 5.88
C PHE A 155 29.49 -23.01 5.08
N GLY A 156 30.46 -22.51 4.31
CA GLY A 156 31.44 -23.34 3.63
C GLY A 156 32.31 -24.15 4.59
N ARG A 157 32.79 -23.55 5.68
CA ARG A 157 33.53 -24.28 6.73
C ARG A 157 32.65 -25.29 7.47
N PHE A 158 31.36 -25.02 7.64
CA PHE A 158 30.42 -25.96 8.25
C PHE A 158 30.23 -27.22 7.41
N ILE A 159 30.18 -27.10 6.08
CA ILE A 159 30.12 -28.25 5.16
C ILE A 159 31.40 -29.09 5.25
N VAL A 160 32.57 -28.46 5.26
CA VAL A 160 33.85 -29.19 5.27
C VAL A 160 34.19 -29.75 6.65
N TYR A 161 33.81 -29.07 7.74
CA TYR A 161 34.02 -29.48 9.12
C TYR A 161 32.76 -30.14 9.72
N SER A 162 32.02 -30.92 8.92
CA SER A 162 30.95 -31.74 9.48
C SER A 162 31.58 -32.93 10.23
N PRO A 163 31.36 -33.08 11.55
CA PRO A 163 31.97 -34.13 12.37
C PRO A 163 31.62 -35.54 11.89
N SER A 164 30.51 -35.71 11.17
CA SER A 164 30.06 -36.99 10.60
C SER A 164 31.05 -37.57 9.58
N ARG A 165 31.79 -36.74 8.84
CA ARG A 165 32.74 -37.24 7.82
C ARG A 165 33.93 -37.95 8.45
N LYS A 166 34.46 -37.42 9.56
CA LYS A 166 35.58 -38.03 10.30
C LYS A 166 35.20 -39.34 11.00
N LEU A 167 33.92 -39.52 11.30
CA LEU A 167 33.42 -40.77 11.89
C LEU A 167 33.39 -41.90 10.86
N TYR A 168 32.89 -41.61 9.65
CA TYR A 168 32.89 -42.56 8.54
C TYR A 168 34.31 -43.03 8.16
N GLU A 169 35.28 -42.10 8.07
CA GLU A 169 36.68 -42.44 7.79
C GLU A 169 37.30 -43.34 8.88
N ARG A 170 36.96 -43.12 10.15
CA ARG A 170 37.44 -43.97 11.26
C ARG A 170 36.81 -45.35 11.25
N GLU A 171 35.56 -45.47 10.81
CA GLU A 171 34.87 -46.76 10.68
C GLU A 171 35.48 -47.61 9.56
N ILE A 172 35.79 -47.02 8.40
CA ILE A 172 36.48 -47.71 7.30
C ILE A 172 37.84 -48.24 7.76
N LEU A 173 38.66 -47.39 8.40
CA LEU A 173 39.99 -47.80 8.86
C LEU A 173 39.93 -48.91 9.92
N LYS A 174 38.90 -48.93 10.77
CA LYS A 174 38.70 -50.01 11.74
C LYS A 174 38.38 -51.34 11.04
N GLN A 175 37.58 -51.32 9.98
CA GLN A 175 37.26 -52.52 9.20
C GLN A 175 38.49 -53.06 8.46
N GLU A 176 39.25 -52.20 7.80
CA GLU A 176 40.48 -52.61 7.08
C GLU A 176 41.54 -53.20 8.02
N ASN A 177 41.73 -52.57 9.19
CA ASN A 177 42.68 -53.08 10.18
C ASN A 177 42.24 -54.44 10.76
N ALA A 178 40.94 -54.63 11.00
CA ALA A 178 40.41 -55.91 11.45
C ALA A 178 40.62 -57.02 10.41
N GLU A 179 40.42 -56.70 9.13
CA GLU A 179 40.66 -57.63 8.03
C GLU A 179 42.16 -58.00 7.92
N TYR A 180 43.06 -57.02 8.10
CA TYR A 180 44.50 -57.27 8.08
C TYR A 180 44.95 -58.21 9.21
N LEU A 181 44.45 -57.99 10.44
CA LEU A 181 44.72 -58.84 11.60
C LEU A 181 44.21 -60.27 11.38
N TYR A 182 43.02 -60.43 10.82
CA TYR A 182 42.47 -61.74 10.47
C TYR A 182 43.36 -62.48 9.47
N LYS A 183 43.80 -61.79 8.40
CA LYS A 183 44.73 -62.37 7.40
C LYS A 183 46.05 -62.81 8.02
N GLN A 184 46.62 -62.03 8.95
CA GLN A 184 47.86 -62.40 9.63
C GLN A 184 47.71 -63.63 10.53
N GLN A 185 46.63 -63.69 11.32
CA GLN A 185 46.36 -64.85 12.17
C GLN A 185 46.20 -66.13 11.36
N HIS A 186 45.46 -66.05 10.25
CA HIS A 186 45.22 -67.20 9.38
C HIS A 186 46.52 -67.69 8.71
N MET A 187 47.40 -66.77 8.31
CA MET A 187 48.72 -67.11 7.76
C MET A 187 49.60 -67.82 8.78
N LEU A 188 49.64 -67.33 10.02
CA LEU A 188 50.41 -67.95 11.11
C LEU A 188 49.91 -69.36 11.44
N GLN A 189 48.59 -69.57 11.49
CA GLN A 189 48.01 -70.90 11.68
C GLN A 189 48.37 -71.85 10.53
N ALA A 190 48.35 -71.37 9.29
CA ALA A 190 48.76 -72.18 8.13
C ALA A 190 50.24 -72.61 8.23
N ILE A 191 51.13 -71.70 8.62
CA ILE A 191 52.55 -72.01 8.83
C ILE A 191 52.73 -73.03 9.96
N GLN A 192 52.01 -72.87 11.06
CA GLN A 192 52.04 -73.81 12.19
C GLN A 192 51.55 -75.21 11.79
N ALA A 193 50.47 -75.29 11.00
CA ALA A 193 49.96 -76.54 10.47
C ALA A 193 50.96 -77.24 9.55
N GLN A 194 51.59 -76.49 8.62
CA GLN A 194 52.65 -77.03 7.76
C GLN A 194 53.82 -77.59 8.59
N LYS A 195 54.28 -76.84 9.60
CA LYS A 195 55.36 -77.28 10.49
C LYS A 195 55.00 -78.53 11.29
N ALA A 196 53.74 -78.68 11.72
CA ALA A 196 53.28 -79.89 12.40
C ALA A 196 53.28 -81.11 11.46
N THR A 197 52.87 -80.93 10.19
CA THR A 197 52.90 -82.02 9.20
C THR A 197 54.31 -82.47 8.84
N SER A 198 55.29 -81.56 8.74
CA SER A 198 56.68 -81.93 8.47
C SER A 198 57.30 -82.74 9.62
N ILE A 199 57.06 -82.34 10.87
CA ILE A 199 57.54 -83.07 12.07
C ILE A 199 56.91 -84.47 12.16
N SER A 200 55.64 -84.63 11.76
CA SER A 200 55.00 -85.95 11.75
C SER A 200 55.55 -86.88 10.66
N ASN A 201 56.00 -86.32 9.53
CA ASN A 201 56.57 -87.11 8.43
C ASN A 201 58.00 -87.57 8.74
N ASP A 202 58.81 -86.74 9.41
CA ASP A 202 60.16 -87.11 9.84
C ASP A 202 60.20 -88.23 10.90
N LYS A 203 59.12 -88.42 11.67
CA LYS A 203 59.01 -89.51 12.66
C LYS A 203 58.54 -90.85 12.08
N LYS A 204 58.19 -90.89 10.78
CA LYS A 204 57.62 -92.06 10.10
C LYS A 204 58.61 -92.74 9.15
N VAL A 205 59.86 -92.26 9.10
CA VAL A 205 61.03 -92.83 8.42
C VAL A 205 61.95 -93.43 9.47
#